data_AF-A0A950JLV6-F1
#
_entry.id   AF-A0A950JLV6-F1
#
_cell.length_a   1.000
_cell.length_b   1.000
_cell.length_c   1.000
_cell.angle_alpha   90.00
_cell.angle_beta   90.00
_cell.angle_gamma   90.00
#
_symmetry.space_group_name_H-M   'P 1'
#
loop_
_entity.id
_entity.type
_entity.pdbx_description
1 polymer ?
#
loop_
_entity_poly.entity_id
_entity_poly.type
_entity_poly.pdbx_seq_one_letter_code
_entity_poly.pdbx_strand_id
1 'polypeptide(L)'
;MKLMEPGICRVDVARGELTGATNRYVKTLADLDGLYEDAAAFETLKRERGREVVYEVTDFKPSANAGDMIIGVTRMRPGKVGREYFLTRGHIHANANRPEMYYGESG
;
A
#
# COMPACT_ATOMS: atom_id res chain seq x y z
N MET A 1 -29.09 8.56 17.28
CA MET A 1 -27.86 8.25 16.52
C MET A 1 -27.05 7.26 17.33
N LYS A 2 -26.63 6.13 16.77
CA LYS A 2 -25.74 5.19 17.47
C LYS A 2 -24.32 5.72 17.34
N LEU A 3 -23.68 6.04 18.46
CA LEU A 3 -22.28 6.42 18.47
C LEU A 3 -21.41 5.19 18.22
N MET A 4 -20.28 5.39 17.56
CA MET A 4 -19.25 4.37 17.37
C MET A 4 -18.17 4.54 18.43
N GLU A 5 -17.65 3.43 18.95
CA GLU A 5 -16.50 3.48 19.84
C GLU A 5 -15.28 4.06 19.10
N PRO A 6 -14.46 4.89 19.76
CA PRO A 6 -13.25 5.42 19.15
C PRO A 6 -12.29 4.30 18.72
N GLY A 7 -11.80 4.39 17.47
CA GLY A 7 -10.70 3.54 17.01
C GLY A 7 -9.36 4.03 17.56
N ILE A 8 -8.50 3.11 17.97
CA ILE A 8 -7.13 3.40 18.38
C ILE A 8 -6.18 2.71 17.40
N CYS A 9 -5.33 3.49 16.75
CA CYS A 9 -4.28 2.99 15.87
C CYS A 9 -2.94 3.63 16.24
N ARG A 10 -1.84 2.89 16.04
CA ARG A 10 -0.48 3.38 16.26
C ARG A 10 0.39 3.05 15.06
N VAL A 11 1.08 4.06 14.53
CA VAL A 11 2.11 3.86 13.50
C VAL A 11 3.33 3.24 14.16
N ASP A 12 3.66 2.00 13.78
CA ASP A 12 4.92 1.35 14.13
C ASP A 12 5.90 1.56 12.98
N VAL A 13 6.73 2.60 13.08
CA VAL A 13 7.68 2.99 12.03
C VAL A 13 8.72 1.90 11.78
N ALA A 14 9.20 1.23 12.84
CA ALA A 14 10.24 0.21 12.72
C ALA A 14 9.73 -1.03 11.97
N ARG A 15 8.47 -1.41 12.20
CA ARG A 15 7.81 -2.48 11.45
C ARG A 15 7.21 -1.99 10.15
N GLY A 16 6.99 -0.69 9.95
CA GLY A 16 6.28 -0.16 8.79
C GLY A 16 4.83 -0.65 8.72
N GLU A 17 4.13 -0.67 9.85
CA GLU A 17 2.74 -1.13 9.92
C GLU A 17 1.89 -0.27 10.86
N LEU A 18 0.58 -0.33 10.68
CA LEU A 18 -0.41 0.30 11.54
C LEU A 18 -0.90 -0.74 12.56
N THR A 19 -0.49 -0.60 13.81
CA THR A 19 -1.07 -1.38 14.92
C THR A 19 -2.53 -0.94 15.12
N GLY A 20 -3.45 -1.91 15.24
CA GLY A 20 -4.90 -1.65 15.27
C GLY A 20 -5.57 -1.62 13.89
N ALA A 21 -4.82 -1.94 12.82
CA ALA A 21 -5.39 -2.10 11.48
C ALA A 21 -6.48 -3.18 11.44
N THR A 22 -7.52 -2.90 10.66
CA THR A 22 -8.61 -3.85 10.37
C THR A 22 -8.37 -4.64 9.08
N ASN A 23 -7.40 -4.21 8.27
CA ASN A 23 -7.09 -4.81 6.98
C ASN A 23 -5.58 -4.83 6.73
N ARG A 24 -5.15 -5.82 5.95
CA ARG A 24 -3.77 -5.98 5.50
C ARG A 24 -3.77 -6.56 4.10
N TYR A 25 -3.01 -5.96 3.18
CA TYR A 25 -2.77 -6.55 1.88
C TYR A 25 -1.32 -6.42 1.45
N VAL A 26 -0.88 -7.42 0.70
CA VAL A 26 0.49 -7.57 0.22
C VAL A 26 0.47 -7.59 -1.30
N LYS A 27 1.45 -6.94 -1.92
CA LYS A 27 1.68 -7.04 -3.37
C LYS A 27 3.05 -7.60 -3.62
N THR A 28 3.05 -8.75 -4.28
CA THR A 28 4.25 -9.41 -4.78
C THR A 28 4.66 -8.83 -6.13
N LEU A 29 5.87 -9.11 -6.58
CA LEU A 29 6.36 -8.67 -7.88
C LEU A 29 5.45 -9.17 -9.02
N ALA A 30 4.96 -10.42 -8.93
CA ALA A 30 4.05 -10.99 -9.91
C ALA A 30 2.69 -10.25 -9.99
N ASP A 31 2.25 -9.60 -8.91
CA ASP A 31 1.00 -8.82 -8.89
C ASP A 31 1.10 -7.49 -9.66
N LEU A 32 2.32 -7.08 -10.04
CA LEU A 32 2.62 -5.80 -10.70
C LEU A 32 2.82 -5.94 -12.21
N ASP A 33 2.26 -7.00 -12.79
CA ASP A 33 2.29 -7.25 -14.23
C ASP A 33 1.78 -6.05 -15.05
N GLY A 34 2.53 -5.70 -16.09
CA GLY A 34 2.20 -4.60 -17.00
C GLY A 34 2.41 -3.18 -16.46
N LEU A 35 3.07 -3.01 -15.31
CA LEU A 35 3.28 -1.69 -14.70
C LEU A 35 4.65 -1.05 -14.96
N TYR A 36 5.66 -1.85 -15.28
CA TYR A 36 7.02 -1.37 -15.54
C TYR A 36 7.23 -1.18 -17.05
N GLU A 37 7.99 -0.15 -17.42
CA GLU A 37 8.34 0.19 -18.79
C GLU A 37 9.13 -0.94 -19.46
N ASP A 38 10.13 -1.48 -18.77
CA ASP A 38 10.96 -2.58 -19.27
C ASP A 38 10.29 -3.94 -18.98
N ALA A 39 9.39 -4.34 -19.88
CA ALA A 39 8.67 -5.61 -19.79
C ALA A 39 9.61 -6.83 -19.79
N ALA A 40 10.76 -6.76 -20.49
CA ALA A 40 11.70 -7.89 -20.56
C ALA A 40 12.46 -8.07 -19.23
N ALA A 41 12.91 -6.97 -18.63
CA ALA A 41 13.50 -6.98 -17.30
C ALA A 41 12.48 -7.43 -16.24
N PHE A 42 11.23 -6.94 -16.34
CA PHE A 42 10.15 -7.35 -15.44
C PHE A 42 9.90 -8.86 -15.51
N GLU A 43 9.69 -9.41 -16.71
CA GLU A 43 9.41 -10.84 -16.88
C GLU A 43 10.58 -11.72 -16.43
N THR A 44 11.82 -11.26 -16.63
CA THR A 44 13.00 -11.94 -16.10
C THR A 44 13.00 -11.98 -14.58
N LEU A 45 12.84 -10.82 -13.93
CA LEU A 45 12.82 -10.74 -12.48
C LEU A 45 11.62 -11.48 -11.87
N LYS A 46 10.45 -11.44 -12.51
CA LYS A 46 9.23 -12.13 -12.08
C LYS A 46 9.37 -13.65 -12.12
N ARG A 47 10.07 -14.22 -13.11
CA ARG A 47 10.36 -15.67 -13.13
C ARG A 47 11.22 -16.11 -11.94
N GLU A 48 12.17 -15.27 -11.53
CA GLU A 48 13.10 -15.57 -10.44
C GLU A 48 12.50 -15.27 -9.05
N ARG A 49 11.83 -14.13 -8.94
CA ARG A 49 11.44 -13.47 -7.67
C ARG A 49 9.98 -13.06 -7.65
N GLY A 50 9.11 -13.68 -8.45
CA GLY A 50 7.70 -13.31 -8.58
C GLY A 50 6.93 -13.29 -7.25
N ARG A 51 7.31 -14.11 -6.27
CA ARG A 51 6.71 -14.14 -4.92
C ARG A 51 7.29 -13.12 -3.95
N GLU A 52 8.32 -12.39 -4.34
CA GLU A 52 8.90 -11.34 -3.50
C GLU A 52 7.89 -10.23 -3.27
N VAL A 53 7.74 -9.83 -2.01
CA VAL A 53 6.90 -8.69 -1.63
C VAL A 53 7.55 -7.40 -2.12
N VAL A 54 6.83 -6.63 -2.92
CA VAL A 54 7.25 -5.29 -3.35
C VAL A 54 6.78 -4.25 -2.36
N TYR A 55 5.52 -4.35 -1.91
CA TYR A 55 5.00 -3.51 -0.86
C TYR A 55 3.86 -4.18 -0.11
N GLU A 56 3.58 -3.61 1.04
CA GLU A 56 2.55 -4.07 1.94
C GLU A 56 1.84 -2.88 2.56
N VAL A 57 0.53 -3.01 2.75
CA VAL A 57 -0.30 -1.99 3.36
C VAL A 57 -1.10 -2.58 4.51
N THR A 58 -1.13 -1.87 5.62
CA THR A 58 -2.03 -2.11 6.75
C THR A 58 -2.90 -0.88 6.93
N ASP A 59 -4.22 -1.07 6.98
CA ASP A 59 -5.17 0.04 7.02
C ASP A 59 -6.30 -0.19 8.03
N PHE A 60 -6.83 0.91 8.54
CA PHE A 60 -8.01 0.96 9.40
C PHE A 60 -9.14 1.67 8.64
N LYS A 61 -10.25 0.95 8.45
CA LYS A 61 -11.46 1.40 7.74
C LYS A 61 -12.65 1.30 8.69
N PRO A 62 -13.05 2.39 9.36
CA PRO A 62 -14.12 2.33 10.36
C PRO A 62 -15.48 1.98 9.75
N SER A 63 -15.83 2.57 8.60
CA SER A 63 -17.02 2.23 7.82
C SER A 63 -16.91 2.75 6.38
N ALA A 64 -17.98 2.56 5.59
CA ALA A 64 -18.14 3.15 4.26
C ALA A 64 -18.99 4.45 4.26
N ASN A 65 -19.32 4.98 5.44
CA ASN A 65 -20.14 6.18 5.57
C ASN A 65 -19.38 7.42 5.07
N ALA A 66 -20.12 8.40 4.54
CA ALA A 66 -19.52 9.66 4.15
C ALA A 66 -19.01 10.42 5.38
N GLY A 67 -17.78 10.93 5.31
CA GLY A 67 -17.12 11.68 6.39
C GLY A 67 -16.20 10.83 7.27
N ASP A 68 -16.30 9.51 7.21
CA ASP A 68 -15.36 8.63 7.89
C ASP A 68 -13.97 8.70 7.24
N MET A 69 -12.93 8.62 8.07
CA MET A 69 -11.53 8.72 7.65
C MET A 69 -10.88 7.34 7.66
N ILE A 70 -10.20 7.02 6.56
CA ILE A 70 -9.35 5.83 6.43
C ILE A 70 -7.92 6.27 6.72
N ILE A 71 -7.21 5.48 7.50
CA ILE A 71 -5.77 5.66 7.76
C ILE A 71 -5.03 4.38 7.45
N GLY A 72 -3.80 4.48 6.98
CA GLY A 72 -3.00 3.31 6.64
C GLY A 72 -1.51 3.61 6.59
N VAL A 73 -0.72 2.54 6.69
CA VAL A 73 0.73 2.57 6.53
C VAL A 73 1.09 1.66 5.36
N THR A 74 1.87 2.20 4.43
CA THR A 74 2.49 1.44 3.34
C THR A 74 3.97 1.25 3.64
N ARG A 75 4.44 0.00 3.62
CA ARG A 75 5.87 -0.33 3.66
C ARG A 75 6.33 -0.81 2.28
N MET A 76 7.21 -0.02 1.67
CA MET A 76 7.87 -0.36 0.41
C MET A 76 9.12 -1.20 0.68
N ARG A 77 9.38 -2.20 -0.17
CA ARG A 77 10.68 -2.87 -0.22
C ARG A 77 11.59 -2.17 -1.24
N PRO A 78 12.89 -2.02 -0.95
CA PRO A 78 13.83 -1.49 -1.92
C PRO A 78 14.04 -2.50 -3.05
N GLY A 79 14.07 -2.03 -4.29
CA GLY A 79 14.28 -2.87 -5.46
C GLY A 79 14.14 -2.09 -6.75
N LYS A 80 14.54 -2.74 -7.86
CA LYS A 80 14.41 -2.19 -9.20
C LYS A 80 13.98 -3.26 -10.19
N VAL A 81 13.30 -2.82 -11.24
CA VAL A 81 13.06 -3.55 -12.48
C VAL A 81 13.76 -2.79 -13.60
N GLY A 82 14.86 -3.34 -14.12
CA GLY A 82 15.73 -2.60 -15.02
C GLY A 82 16.23 -1.31 -14.38
N ARG A 83 15.73 -0.16 -14.86
CA ARG A 83 16.08 1.17 -14.36
C ARG A 83 15.07 1.77 -13.38
N GLU A 84 13.86 1.22 -13.31
CA GLU A 84 12.77 1.75 -12.49
C GLU A 84 12.80 1.18 -11.08
N TYR A 85 12.53 2.01 -10.08
CA TYR A 85 12.36 1.55 -8.71
C TYR A 85 11.03 0.83 -8.54
N PHE A 86 10.99 -0.07 -7.56
CA PHE A 86 9.74 -0.66 -7.10
C PHE A 86 8.68 0.40 -6.77
N LEU A 87 7.46 0.15 -7.23
CA LEU A 87 6.34 1.09 -7.16
C LEU A 87 5.08 0.41 -6.61
N THR A 88 4.14 1.23 -6.13
CA THR A 88 2.76 0.78 -5.89
C THR A 88 2.00 0.74 -7.22
N ARG A 89 0.87 0.02 -7.30
CA ARG A 89 0.10 -0.02 -8.56
C ARG A 89 -0.41 1.36 -9.01
N GLY A 90 -0.53 2.29 -8.07
CA GLY A 90 -1.30 3.52 -8.27
C GLY A 90 -2.79 3.24 -8.41
N HIS A 91 -3.61 4.24 -8.14
CA HIS A 91 -5.04 4.23 -8.45
C HIS A 91 -5.60 5.64 -8.47
N ILE A 92 -6.74 5.80 -9.13
CA ILE A 92 -7.55 7.02 -9.03
C ILE A 92 -8.69 6.69 -8.08
N HIS A 93 -9.03 7.63 -7.20
CA HIS A 93 -10.18 7.44 -6.31
C HIS A 93 -11.47 7.34 -7.13
N ALA A 94 -12.32 6.37 -6.78
CA ALA A 94 -13.61 6.18 -7.46
C ALA A 94 -14.52 7.41 -7.37
N ASN A 95 -14.36 8.22 -6.31
CA ASN A 95 -14.96 9.53 -6.20
C ASN A 95 -13.86 10.59 -6.08
N ALA A 96 -13.76 11.47 -7.08
CA ALA A 96 -12.65 12.41 -7.23
C ALA A 96 -12.53 13.45 -6.10
N ASN A 97 -13.59 13.69 -5.32
CA ASN A 97 -13.58 14.66 -4.23
C ASN A 97 -13.24 14.04 -2.86
N ARG A 98 -12.38 13.02 -2.86
CA ARG A 98 -11.81 12.42 -1.65
C ARG A 98 -10.31 12.71 -1.68
N PRO A 99 -9.83 13.76 -1.00
CA PRO A 99 -8.40 14.01 -0.94
C PRO A 99 -7.72 12.97 -0.06
N GLU A 100 -6.43 12.76 -0.31
CA GLU A 100 -5.56 11.91 0.50
C GLU A 100 -4.33 12.71 0.93
N MET A 101 -3.87 12.50 2.16
CA MET A 101 -2.65 13.11 2.69
C MET A 101 -1.65 12.02 3.00
N TYR A 102 -0.40 12.22 2.57
CA TYR A 102 0.71 11.31 2.84
C TYR A 102 1.74 12.00 3.73
N TYR A 103 2.29 11.25 4.67
CA TYR A 103 3.40 11.68 5.51
C TYR A 103 4.49 10.60 5.49
N GLY A 104 5.73 11.00 5.21
CA GLY A 104 6.87 10.10 5.13
C GLY A 104 7.43 9.80 6.52
N GLU A 105 7.28 8.55 6.97
CA GLU A 105 7.74 8.13 8.31
C GLU A 105 9.22 7.69 8.32
N SER A 106 9.69 7.05 7.25
CA SER A 106 11.07 6.57 7.10
C SER A 106 11.38 6.25 5.63
N GLY A 107 12.66 6.15 5.29
CA GLY A 107 13.15 5.81 3.95
C GLY A 107 14.65 5.94 3.82
#